data_AF-A0A1M6UTF3-F1
#
_entry.id   AF-A0A1M6UTF3-F1
#
_cell.length_a   1.000
_cell.length_b   1.000
_cell.length_c   1.000
_cell.angle_alpha   90.00
_cell.angle_beta   90.00
_cell.angle_gamma   90.00
#
_symmetry.space_group_name_H-M   'P 1'
#
loop_
_entity.id
_entity.type
_entity.pdbx_description
1 polymer ?
#
loop_
_entity_poly.entity_id
_entity_poly.type
_entity_poly.pdbx_seq_one_letter_code
_entity_poly.pdbx_strand_id
1 'polypeptide(L)'
;MPDRGEIMLDRVKFTETLQLVAEVMKTTSEPMEREEILGYFKEMELTREQEEMVIAYYEQPREDPAASDLTESDNGYEEVGNSQILQMYLEEIESLPKYTEQEENALYARLIAGEEVVVKLLSDCWLPRVLELAEKRATAKVSLEDVIQEGNIGLFLKLEELLGCEETTDFQKEISDAVEEAMWSYIAESGLEEDGNHTVLGKAALVSEAKNQLTGELDREPTVKELAEYTKMDEEELQGILELVRGTSGK
;
A
#
# COMPACT_ATOMS: atom_id res chain seq x y z
N MET A 1 7.48 35.02 -25.50
CA MET A 1 8.81 34.86 -24.87
C MET A 1 8.94 35.95 -23.80
N PRO A 2 9.36 35.64 -22.56
CA PRO A 2 9.87 34.36 -22.03
C PRO A 2 8.73 33.52 -21.42
N ASP A 3 8.61 32.21 -21.67
CA ASP A 3 9.34 31.09 -21.04
C ASP A 3 9.23 31.08 -19.51
N ARG A 4 8.17 30.43 -19.01
CA ARG A 4 8.03 29.99 -17.62
C ARG A 4 8.24 28.48 -17.62
N GLY A 5 9.49 28.06 -17.76
CA GLY A 5 9.90 26.78 -17.24
C GLY A 5 9.77 26.85 -15.72
N GLU A 6 8.62 26.44 -15.20
CA GLU A 6 8.55 25.96 -13.83
C GLU A 6 9.57 24.82 -13.75
N ILE A 7 10.64 25.02 -12.98
CA ILE A 7 11.62 23.99 -12.71
C ILE A 7 10.86 22.92 -11.94
N MET A 8 10.43 21.89 -12.67
CA MET A 8 9.70 20.77 -12.10
C MET A 8 10.64 20.09 -11.11
N LEU A 9 10.27 20.16 -9.82
CA LEU A 9 11.02 19.54 -8.74
C LEU A 9 11.19 18.06 -9.08
N ASP A 10 12.43 17.58 -9.19
CA ASP A 10 12.69 16.16 -9.32
C ASP A 10 12.33 15.48 -7.99
N ARG A 11 11.13 14.89 -7.93
CA ARG A 11 10.56 14.27 -6.73
C ARG A 11 11.42 13.10 -6.22
N VAL A 12 12.13 12.43 -7.12
CA VAL A 12 13.05 11.34 -6.77
C VAL A 12 14.26 11.94 -6.08
N LYS A 13 14.92 12.92 -6.71
CA LYS A 13 16.10 13.60 -6.14
C LYS A 13 15.79 14.26 -4.79
N PHE A 14 14.61 14.85 -4.64
CA PHE A 14 14.16 15.49 -3.40
C PHE A 14 14.04 14.48 -2.25
N THR A 15 13.40 13.34 -2.49
CA THR A 15 13.23 12.28 -1.49
C THR A 15 14.56 11.65 -1.09
N GLU A 16 15.45 11.39 -2.07
CA GLU A 16 16.81 10.88 -1.81
C GLU A 16 17.62 11.86 -0.94
N THR A 17 17.46 13.16 -1.18
CA THR A 17 18.16 14.21 -0.41
C THR A 17 17.62 14.30 1.02
N LEU A 18 16.30 14.10 1.23
CA LEU A 18 15.72 14.03 2.57
C LEU A 18 16.28 12.84 3.38
N GLN A 19 16.41 11.67 2.75
CA GLN A 19 16.99 10.49 3.38
C GLN A 19 18.47 10.70 3.70
N LEU A 20 19.23 11.32 2.80
CA LEU A 20 20.63 11.65 3.01
C LEU A 20 20.83 12.56 4.23
N VAL A 21 20.07 13.65 4.34
CA VAL A 21 20.17 14.56 5.50
C VAL A 21 19.78 13.84 6.80
N ALA A 22 18.76 12.99 6.78
CA ALA A 22 18.36 12.19 7.94
C ALA A 22 19.46 11.25 8.42
N GLU A 23 20.20 10.61 7.50
CA GLU A 23 21.32 9.73 7.82
C GLU A 23 22.52 10.49 8.37
N VAL A 24 22.81 11.68 7.81
CA VAL A 24 23.85 12.56 8.36
C VAL A 24 23.48 12.98 9.79
N MET A 25 22.24 13.40 10.05
CA MET A 25 21.77 13.76 11.40
C MET A 25 21.90 12.61 12.41
N LYS A 26 21.71 11.35 11.99
CA LYS A 26 21.90 10.17 12.86
C LYS A 26 23.36 9.91 13.21
N THR A 27 24.27 10.29 12.32
CA THR A 27 25.72 10.05 12.48
C THR A 27 26.45 11.22 13.16
N THR A 28 25.86 12.42 13.13
CA THR A 28 26.38 13.61 13.82
C THR A 28 25.83 13.72 15.24
N SER A 29 26.69 13.93 16.22
CA SER A 29 26.27 14.08 17.63
C SER A 29 25.67 15.47 17.95
N GLU A 30 25.81 16.43 17.05
CA GLU A 30 25.28 17.79 17.20
C GLU A 30 24.06 17.97 16.27
N PRO A 31 23.02 18.70 16.72
CA PRO A 31 21.88 19.04 15.87
C PRO A 31 22.35 19.86 14.67
N MET A 32 21.93 19.45 13.47
CA MET A 32 22.24 20.18 12.25
C MET A 32 21.44 21.49 12.20
N GLU A 33 22.11 22.60 11.87
CA GLU A 33 21.48 23.91 11.78
C GLU A 33 20.65 24.06 10.49
N ARG A 34 19.63 24.93 10.52
CA ARG A 34 18.70 25.13 9.39
C ARG A 34 19.41 25.44 8.07
N GLU A 35 20.45 26.27 8.11
CA GLU A 35 21.23 26.65 6.94
C GLU A 35 22.01 25.47 6.35
N GLU A 36 22.43 24.52 7.19
CA GLU A 36 23.14 23.32 6.77
C GLU A 36 22.20 22.33 6.11
N ILE A 37 20.99 22.13 6.66
CA ILE A 37 19.92 21.31 6.06
C ILE A 37 19.57 21.83 4.67
N LEU A 38 19.26 23.13 4.54
CA LEU A 38 18.90 23.74 3.25
C LEU A 38 20.07 23.72 2.26
N GLY A 39 21.31 23.67 2.74
CA GLY A 39 22.51 23.51 1.93
C GLY A 39 22.52 22.26 1.05
N TYR A 40 21.89 21.16 1.49
CA TYR A 40 21.74 19.93 0.70
C TYR A 40 20.73 20.08 -0.45
N PHE A 41 19.78 21.01 -0.34
CA PHE A 41 18.73 21.26 -1.33
C PHE A 41 19.03 22.43 -2.27
N LYS A 42 20.18 23.12 -2.10
CA LYS A 42 20.53 24.33 -2.87
C LYS A 42 20.50 24.18 -4.39
N GLU A 43 20.71 22.96 -4.90
CA GLU A 43 20.70 22.65 -6.33
C GLU A 43 19.29 22.46 -6.91
N MET A 44 18.26 22.46 -6.06
CA MET A 44 16.87 22.17 -6.44
C MET A 44 16.01 23.44 -6.62
N GLU A 45 16.59 24.63 -6.45
CA GLU A 45 15.89 25.93 -6.56
C GLU A 45 14.53 25.95 -5.82
N LEU A 46 14.51 25.48 -4.57
CA LEU A 46 13.30 25.43 -3.75
C LEU A 46 12.67 26.81 -3.57
N THR A 47 11.33 26.88 -3.54
CA THR A 47 10.63 28.08 -3.09
C THR A 47 10.75 28.22 -1.57
N ARG A 48 10.56 29.43 -1.05
CA ARG A 48 10.57 29.69 0.40
C ARG A 48 9.58 28.81 1.18
N GLU A 49 8.40 28.54 0.60
CA GLU A 49 7.40 27.66 1.21
C GLU A 49 7.90 26.20 1.27
N GLN A 50 8.62 25.74 0.24
CA GLN A 50 9.23 24.41 0.20
C GLN A 50 10.41 24.28 1.17
N GLU A 51 11.22 25.31 1.31
CA GLU A 51 12.27 25.36 2.34
C GLU A 51 11.68 25.26 3.75
N GLU A 52 10.58 25.98 4.02
CA GLU A 52 9.87 25.91 5.30
C GLU A 52 9.28 24.51 5.57
N MET A 53 8.77 23.82 4.54
CA MET A 53 8.31 22.41 4.66
C MET A 53 9.46 21.44 4.98
N VAL A 54 10.62 21.60 4.35
CA VAL A 54 11.81 20.77 4.63
C VAL A 54 12.25 20.95 6.08
N ILE A 55 12.31 22.19 6.57
CA ILE A 55 12.69 22.45 7.97
C ILE A 55 11.64 21.86 8.94
N ALA A 56 10.36 22.04 8.65
CA ALA A 56 9.28 21.49 9.49
C ALA A 56 9.36 19.95 9.59
N TYR A 57 9.76 19.26 8.52
CA TYR A 57 9.94 17.80 8.51
C TYR A 57 11.02 17.31 9.49
N TYR A 58 12.07 18.09 9.76
CA TYR A 58 13.13 17.73 10.70
C TYR A 58 12.95 18.30 12.11
N GLU A 59 12.17 19.37 12.28
CA GLU A 59 11.85 19.95 13.59
C GLU A 59 10.71 19.22 14.32
N GLN A 60 9.94 18.39 13.61
CA GLN A 60 8.97 17.50 14.25
C GLN A 60 9.69 16.45 15.10
N PRO A 61 9.29 16.25 16.37
CA PRO A 61 9.88 15.21 17.20
C PRO A 61 9.64 13.86 16.54
N ARG A 62 10.70 13.24 16.03
CA ARG A 62 10.67 11.86 15.58
C ARG A 62 10.52 10.99 16.82
N GLU A 63 9.41 10.26 16.92
CA GLU A 63 9.33 9.17 17.88
C GLU A 63 10.39 8.14 17.49
N ASP A 64 11.34 7.94 18.39
CA ASP A 64 12.39 6.94 18.26
C ASP A 64 11.74 5.59 18.63
N PRO A 65 11.52 4.64 17.68
CA PRO A 65 10.85 3.38 17.99
C PRO A 65 11.68 2.45 18.88
N ALA A 66 12.88 2.87 19.31
CA ALA A 66 13.80 2.09 20.13
C ALA A 66 13.75 2.41 21.64
N ALA A 67 12.87 3.31 22.11
CA ALA A 67 12.90 3.79 23.50
C ALA A 67 11.60 3.65 24.31
N SER A 68 10.67 2.78 23.93
CA SER A 68 9.50 2.47 24.77
C SER A 68 9.41 0.97 25.10
N ASP A 69 10.26 0.53 26.02
CA ASP A 69 9.95 -0.66 26.81
C ASP A 69 9.66 -0.23 28.26
N LEU A 70 8.62 -0.82 28.83
CA LEU A 70 8.11 -0.68 30.20
C LEU A 70 7.21 0.54 30.50
N THR A 71 5.91 0.42 30.20
CA THR A 71 4.89 0.22 31.24
C THR A 71 3.57 -0.26 30.63
N GLU A 72 3.12 -1.44 31.05
CA GLU A 72 1.75 -1.92 30.85
C GLU A 72 0.76 -0.97 31.55
N SER A 73 -0.14 -0.34 30.80
CA SER A 73 -1.50 -0.04 31.25
C SER A 73 -2.42 0.19 30.05
N ASP A 74 -3.25 -0.82 29.80
CA ASP A 74 -4.68 -0.77 29.45
C ASP A 74 -5.27 0.54 28.89
N ASN A 75 -5.85 0.41 27.69
CA ASN A 75 -6.82 1.29 27.02
C ASN A 75 -6.36 2.70 26.58
N GLY A 76 -6.08 2.82 25.29
CA GLY A 76 -6.08 4.11 24.60
C GLY A 76 -5.61 3.96 23.17
N TYR A 77 -6.53 4.08 22.22
CA TYR A 77 -6.23 4.33 20.81
C TYR A 77 -5.30 5.54 20.72
N GLU A 78 -4.03 5.34 20.35
CA GLU A 78 -3.15 6.45 19.97
C GLU A 78 -3.05 6.50 18.44
N GLU A 79 -4.14 7.01 17.90
CA GLU A 79 -4.31 7.63 16.61
C GLU A 79 -3.53 8.96 16.61
N VAL A 80 -2.20 8.90 16.46
CA VAL A 80 -1.39 10.11 16.26
C VAL A 80 -0.44 9.84 15.09
N GLY A 81 -1.03 9.75 13.90
CA GLY A 81 -0.30 9.44 12.66
C GLY A 81 -1.17 9.14 11.45
N ASN A 82 -2.43 8.73 11.66
CA ASN A 82 -3.46 8.56 10.61
C ASN A 82 -3.94 9.93 10.04
N SER A 83 -2.98 10.60 9.41
CA SER A 83 -3.00 10.95 7.99
C SER A 83 -3.98 11.99 7.51
N GLN A 84 -3.48 13.23 7.50
CA GLN A 84 -4.05 14.31 6.70
C GLN A 84 -4.25 13.89 5.22
N ILE A 85 -3.41 12.99 4.69
CA ILE A 85 -3.50 12.48 3.31
C ILE A 85 -4.67 11.49 3.17
N LEU A 86 -4.84 10.57 4.11
CA LEU A 86 -5.96 9.64 4.18
C LEU A 86 -7.26 10.40 4.40
N GLN A 87 -7.27 11.42 5.25
CA GLN A 87 -8.43 12.29 5.43
C GLN A 87 -8.81 12.99 4.12
N MET A 88 -7.84 13.57 3.40
CA MET A 88 -8.10 14.14 2.08
C MET A 88 -8.63 13.11 1.08
N TYR A 89 -8.11 11.88 1.11
CA TYR A 89 -8.58 10.78 0.27
C TYR A 89 -10.02 10.35 0.60
N LEU A 90 -10.36 10.25 1.88
CA LEU A 90 -11.71 9.93 2.34
C LEU A 90 -12.69 11.05 1.97
N GLU A 91 -12.31 12.31 2.14
CA GLU A 91 -13.09 13.47 1.69
C GLU A 91 -13.30 13.46 0.17
N GLU A 92 -12.27 13.09 -0.60
CA GLU A 92 -12.37 12.92 -2.05
C GLU A 92 -13.41 11.85 -2.39
N ILE A 93 -13.29 10.65 -1.80
CA ILE A 93 -14.25 9.55 -1.96
C ILE A 93 -15.69 9.99 -1.67
N GLU A 94 -15.91 10.72 -0.57
CA GLU A 94 -17.24 11.21 -0.20
C GLU A 94 -17.84 12.17 -1.24
N SER A 95 -16.97 12.90 -1.97
CA SER A 95 -17.37 13.85 -3.01
C SER A 95 -17.65 13.22 -4.37
N LEU A 96 -17.29 11.94 -4.57
CA LEU A 96 -17.41 11.26 -5.86
C LEU A 96 -18.87 11.00 -6.26
N PRO A 97 -19.17 11.03 -7.57
CA PRO A 97 -20.49 10.68 -8.06
C PRO A 97 -20.82 9.22 -7.76
N LYS A 98 -22.07 8.97 -7.37
CA LYS A 98 -22.58 7.61 -7.19
C LYS A 98 -23.17 7.11 -8.49
N TYR A 99 -22.77 5.91 -8.89
CA TYR A 99 -23.27 5.25 -10.09
C TYR A 99 -24.27 4.17 -9.70
N THR A 100 -25.35 4.08 -10.45
CA THR A 100 -26.22 2.90 -10.46
C THR A 100 -25.54 1.76 -11.22
N GLU A 101 -25.97 0.53 -10.97
CA GLU A 101 -25.47 -0.66 -11.68
C GLU A 101 -25.59 -0.52 -13.21
N GLN A 102 -26.64 0.15 -13.71
CA GLN A 102 -26.83 0.40 -15.14
C GLN A 102 -25.81 1.39 -15.70
N GLU A 103 -25.50 2.44 -14.94
CA GLU A 103 -24.50 3.44 -15.33
C GLU A 103 -23.09 2.84 -15.31
N GLU A 104 -22.78 2.02 -14.30
CA GLU A 104 -21.50 1.29 -14.21
C GLU A 104 -21.33 0.31 -15.38
N ASN A 105 -22.37 -0.46 -15.72
CA ASN A 105 -22.35 -1.32 -16.91
C ASN A 105 -22.13 -0.54 -18.22
N ALA A 106 -22.68 0.68 -18.31
CA ALA A 106 -22.41 1.54 -19.45
C ALA A 106 -20.96 2.03 -19.49
N LEU A 107 -20.32 2.24 -18.33
CA LEU A 107 -18.88 2.52 -18.26
C LEU A 107 -18.06 1.32 -18.74
N TYR A 108 -18.34 0.10 -18.26
CA TYR A 108 -17.62 -1.09 -18.75
C TYR A 108 -17.74 -1.29 -20.26
N ALA A 109 -18.93 -1.08 -20.83
CA ALA A 109 -19.15 -1.17 -22.27
C ALA A 109 -18.28 -0.16 -23.05
N ARG A 110 -18.04 1.03 -22.48
CA ARG A 110 -17.18 2.05 -23.09
C ARG A 110 -15.69 1.77 -22.86
N LEU A 111 -15.32 1.16 -21.74
CA LEU A 111 -13.95 0.70 -21.46
C LEU A 111 -13.48 -0.29 -22.55
N ILE A 112 -14.28 -1.33 -22.82
CA ILE A 112 -13.94 -2.29 -23.88
C ILE A 112 -14.05 -1.72 -25.30
N ALA A 113 -14.76 -0.60 -25.47
CA ALA A 113 -14.75 0.15 -26.73
C ALA A 113 -13.45 0.99 -26.92
N GLY A 114 -12.55 0.99 -25.92
CA GLY A 114 -11.26 1.69 -25.98
C GLY A 114 -11.34 3.17 -25.62
N GLU A 115 -12.39 3.62 -24.93
CA GLU A 115 -12.50 5.01 -24.50
C GLU A 115 -11.62 5.30 -23.28
N GLU A 116 -10.40 5.80 -23.49
CA GLU A 116 -9.41 6.10 -22.42
C GLU A 116 -9.96 6.93 -21.26
N VAL A 117 -10.85 7.89 -21.53
CA VAL A 117 -11.47 8.75 -20.49
C VAL A 117 -12.24 7.95 -19.44
N VAL A 118 -12.67 6.74 -19.77
CA VAL A 118 -13.45 5.86 -18.91
C VAL A 118 -12.60 5.21 -17.83
N VAL A 119 -11.29 5.03 -18.04
CA VAL A 119 -10.39 4.49 -17.02
C VAL A 119 -10.49 5.34 -15.75
N LYS A 120 -10.36 6.67 -15.87
CA LYS A 120 -10.52 7.57 -14.73
C LYS A 120 -11.91 7.48 -14.08
N LEU A 121 -12.97 7.45 -14.89
CA LEU A 121 -14.34 7.38 -14.36
C LEU A 121 -14.60 6.08 -13.58
N LEU A 122 -14.08 4.96 -14.08
CA LEU A 122 -14.16 3.68 -13.39
C LEU A 122 -13.25 3.63 -12.17
N SER A 123 -12.05 4.22 -12.22
CA SER A 123 -11.19 4.38 -11.04
C SER A 123 -11.95 5.09 -9.92
N ASP A 124 -12.48 6.28 -10.20
CA ASP A 124 -13.28 7.07 -9.24
C ASP A 124 -14.49 6.27 -8.72
N CYS A 125 -15.20 5.55 -9.59
CA CYS A 125 -16.33 4.70 -9.21
C CYS A 125 -15.93 3.56 -8.25
N TRP A 126 -14.69 3.06 -8.35
CA TRP A 126 -14.21 1.92 -7.57
C TRP A 126 -13.47 2.29 -6.29
N LEU A 127 -12.97 3.52 -6.13
CA LEU A 127 -12.26 3.96 -4.91
C LEU A 127 -13.00 3.60 -3.59
N PRO A 128 -14.34 3.76 -3.46
CA PRO A 128 -15.05 3.36 -2.25
C PRO A 128 -14.99 1.83 -1.99
N ARG A 129 -14.98 1.02 -3.04
CA ARG A 129 -14.89 -0.45 -2.93
C ARG A 129 -13.47 -0.88 -2.58
N VAL A 130 -12.46 -0.23 -3.15
CA VAL A 130 -11.06 -0.45 -2.77
C VAL A 130 -10.88 -0.19 -1.27
N LEU A 131 -11.44 0.92 -0.75
CA LEU A 131 -11.42 1.20 0.68
C LEU A 131 -12.11 0.08 1.49
N GLU A 132 -13.31 -0.34 1.11
CA GLU A 132 -14.03 -1.43 1.80
C GLU A 132 -13.24 -2.75 1.82
N LEU A 133 -12.56 -3.08 0.72
CA LEU A 133 -11.70 -4.27 0.60
C LEU A 133 -10.45 -4.14 1.49
N ALA A 134 -9.82 -2.97 1.48
CA ALA A 134 -8.65 -2.69 2.31
C ALA A 134 -8.99 -2.75 3.80
N GLU A 135 -10.11 -2.17 4.23
CA GLU A 135 -10.55 -2.20 5.64
C GLU A 135 -10.79 -3.62 6.16
N LYS A 136 -11.26 -4.54 5.31
CA LYS A 136 -11.46 -5.95 5.68
C LYS A 136 -10.15 -6.74 5.82
N ARG A 137 -9.09 -6.28 5.14
CA ARG A 137 -7.83 -7.02 4.97
C ARG A 137 -6.66 -6.40 5.74
N ALA A 138 -6.75 -5.12 6.08
CA ALA A 138 -5.77 -4.43 6.89
C ALA A 138 -5.67 -5.10 8.26
N THR A 139 -4.44 -5.39 8.67
CA THR A 139 -4.14 -5.89 10.01
C THR A 139 -3.40 -4.80 10.77
N ALA A 140 -3.30 -4.92 12.10
CA ALA A 140 -2.57 -3.94 12.92
C ALA A 140 -1.08 -3.79 12.54
N LYS A 141 -0.55 -4.63 11.66
CA LYS A 141 0.86 -4.66 11.23
C LYS A 141 1.14 -3.96 9.91
N VAL A 142 0.12 -3.64 9.12
CA VAL A 142 0.29 -3.02 7.80
C VAL A 142 -0.59 -1.78 7.75
N SER A 143 -0.02 -0.65 7.30
CA SER A 143 -0.77 0.60 7.19
C SER A 143 -1.94 0.46 6.23
N LEU A 144 -3.13 0.90 6.66
CA LEU A 144 -4.32 0.92 5.81
C LEU A 144 -4.09 1.78 4.55
N GLU A 145 -3.34 2.87 4.67
CA GLU A 145 -3.02 3.76 3.54
C GLU A 145 -2.26 3.04 2.45
N ASP A 146 -1.25 2.25 2.82
CA ASP A 146 -0.44 1.54 1.86
C ASP A 146 -1.25 0.40 1.20
N VAL A 147 -2.08 -0.31 1.97
CA VAL A 147 -2.99 -1.33 1.41
C VAL A 147 -3.97 -0.70 0.42
N ILE A 148 -4.53 0.48 0.74
CA ILE A 148 -5.39 1.24 -0.17
C ILE A 148 -4.61 1.64 -1.43
N GLN A 149 -3.38 2.13 -1.28
CA GLN A 149 -2.56 2.56 -2.41
C GLN A 149 -2.28 1.39 -3.37
N GLU A 150 -1.90 0.23 -2.86
CA GLU A 150 -1.64 -0.96 -3.67
C GLU A 150 -2.90 -1.48 -4.35
N GLY A 151 -4.03 -1.44 -3.65
CA GLY A 151 -5.35 -1.70 -4.25
C GLY A 151 -5.67 -0.74 -5.40
N ASN A 152 -5.40 0.56 -5.24
CA ASN A 152 -5.62 1.57 -6.27
C ASN A 152 -4.69 1.37 -7.48
N ILE A 153 -3.44 0.94 -7.26
CA ILE A 153 -2.52 0.58 -8.33
C ILE A 153 -3.03 -0.65 -9.09
N GLY A 154 -3.43 -1.71 -8.38
CA GLY A 154 -4.01 -2.92 -8.97
C GLY A 154 -5.26 -2.62 -9.80
N LEU A 155 -6.15 -1.77 -9.28
CA LEU A 155 -7.33 -1.26 -10.00
C LEU A 155 -6.93 -0.57 -11.30
N PHE A 156 -6.01 0.39 -11.24
CA PHE A 156 -5.57 1.15 -12.43
C PHE A 156 -4.98 0.23 -13.49
N LEU A 157 -4.06 -0.67 -13.10
CA LEU A 157 -3.43 -1.61 -14.03
C LEU A 157 -4.44 -2.54 -14.69
N LYS A 158 -5.41 -3.07 -13.93
CA LYS A 158 -6.45 -3.94 -14.49
C LYS A 158 -7.39 -3.17 -15.43
N LEU A 159 -7.73 -1.91 -15.13
CA LEU A 159 -8.53 -1.09 -16.03
C LEU A 159 -7.81 -0.77 -17.34
N GLU A 160 -6.50 -0.46 -17.28
CA GLU A 160 -5.66 -0.27 -18.46
C GLU A 160 -5.54 -1.55 -19.30
N GLU A 161 -5.45 -2.73 -18.65
CA GLU A 161 -5.45 -4.03 -19.33
C GLU A 161 -6.77 -4.31 -20.06
N LEU A 162 -7.90 -3.95 -19.44
CA LEU A 162 -9.24 -4.17 -20.00
C LEU A 162 -9.62 -3.14 -21.08
N LEU A 163 -8.88 -2.02 -21.19
CA LEU A 163 -9.15 -0.97 -22.16
C LEU A 163 -9.03 -1.51 -23.59
N GLY A 164 -10.13 -1.44 -24.35
CA GLY A 164 -10.17 -1.96 -25.72
C GLY A 164 -10.12 -3.49 -25.81
N CYS A 165 -10.32 -4.21 -24.71
CA CYS A 165 -10.36 -5.67 -24.71
C CYS A 165 -11.62 -6.17 -25.44
N GLU A 166 -11.46 -7.10 -26.39
CA GLU A 166 -12.56 -7.62 -27.21
C GLU A 166 -13.41 -8.68 -26.48
N GLU A 167 -12.93 -9.20 -25.35
CA GLU A 167 -13.60 -10.26 -24.60
C GLU A 167 -14.56 -9.69 -23.54
N THR A 168 -15.82 -10.12 -23.60
CA THR A 168 -16.78 -9.85 -22.54
C THR A 168 -16.53 -10.78 -21.36
N THR A 169 -16.28 -10.22 -20.19
CA THR A 169 -16.05 -10.94 -18.94
C THR A 169 -16.94 -10.39 -17.82
N ASP A 170 -16.91 -11.02 -16.67
CA ASP A 170 -17.42 -10.42 -15.44
C ASP A 170 -16.42 -9.37 -14.94
N PHE A 171 -16.58 -8.13 -15.43
CA PHE A 171 -15.66 -7.03 -15.12
C PHE A 171 -15.56 -6.77 -13.63
N GLN A 172 -16.66 -6.91 -12.89
CA GLN A 172 -16.64 -6.68 -11.45
C GLN A 172 -15.78 -7.72 -10.75
N LYS A 173 -15.91 -8.98 -11.13
CA LYS A 173 -15.07 -10.05 -10.59
C LYS A 173 -13.60 -9.86 -10.96
N GLU A 174 -13.27 -9.63 -12.23
CA GLU A 174 -11.88 -9.46 -12.70
C GLU A 174 -11.17 -8.28 -12.03
N ILE A 175 -11.87 -7.16 -11.86
CA ILE A 175 -11.35 -5.98 -11.17
C ILE A 175 -11.18 -6.27 -9.68
N SER A 176 -12.19 -6.88 -9.04
CA SER A 176 -12.10 -7.23 -7.62
C SER A 176 -10.94 -8.17 -7.34
N ASP A 177 -10.77 -9.23 -8.14
CA ASP A 177 -9.69 -10.21 -7.97
C ASP A 177 -8.31 -9.54 -8.09
N ALA A 178 -8.13 -8.64 -9.06
CA ALA A 178 -6.86 -7.93 -9.26
C ALA A 178 -6.55 -6.93 -8.15
N VAL A 179 -7.56 -6.19 -7.67
CA VAL A 179 -7.42 -5.27 -6.54
C VAL A 179 -7.02 -6.05 -5.28
N GLU A 180 -7.68 -7.17 -5.02
CA GLU A 180 -7.37 -8.02 -3.88
C GLU A 180 -5.97 -8.63 -4.01
N GLU A 181 -5.60 -9.17 -5.17
CA GLU A 181 -4.26 -9.74 -5.40
C GLU A 181 -3.14 -8.72 -5.15
N ALA A 182 -3.33 -7.47 -5.59
CA ALA A 182 -2.38 -6.39 -5.35
C ALA A 182 -2.23 -6.10 -3.84
N MET A 183 -3.34 -5.96 -3.12
CA MET A 183 -3.34 -5.77 -1.66
C MET A 183 -2.67 -6.95 -0.93
N TRP A 184 -3.01 -8.18 -1.31
CA TRP A 184 -2.45 -9.39 -0.71
C TRP A 184 -0.96 -9.50 -0.90
N SER A 185 -0.48 -9.22 -2.12
CA SER A 185 0.94 -9.27 -2.45
C SER A 185 1.72 -8.29 -1.57
N TYR A 186 1.21 -7.07 -1.41
CA TYR A 186 1.83 -6.08 -0.53
C TYR A 186 1.82 -6.49 0.94
N ILE A 187 0.69 -6.97 1.46
CA ILE A 187 0.58 -7.42 2.84
C ILE A 187 1.53 -8.60 3.11
N ALA A 188 1.64 -9.53 2.16
CA ALA A 188 2.54 -10.67 2.24
C ALA A 188 4.01 -10.21 2.24
N GLU A 189 4.39 -9.30 1.35
CA GLU A 189 5.75 -8.76 1.28
C GLU A 189 6.11 -7.93 2.52
N SER A 190 5.24 -7.01 2.93
CA SER A 190 5.44 -6.15 4.10
C SER A 190 5.51 -6.95 5.41
N GLY A 191 4.70 -8.00 5.52
CA GLY A 191 4.75 -8.94 6.65
C GLY A 191 6.03 -9.78 6.72
N LEU A 192 6.78 -9.87 5.61
CA LEU A 192 8.07 -10.57 5.54
C LEU A 192 9.27 -9.64 5.84
N GLU A 193 9.12 -8.32 5.68
CA GLU A 193 10.23 -7.36 5.81
C GLU A 193 10.53 -6.94 7.26
N GLU A 194 9.53 -6.76 8.13
CA GLU A 194 9.78 -6.33 9.52
C GLU A 194 10.28 -7.43 10.45
N ASP A 195 10.09 -8.70 10.10
CA ASP A 195 10.59 -9.84 10.89
C ASP A 195 12.07 -10.17 10.56
N GLY A 196 12.80 -9.24 9.92
CA GLY A 196 14.27 -9.26 9.79
C GLY A 196 14.90 -10.51 9.16
N ASN A 197 14.09 -11.41 8.61
CA ASN A 197 14.50 -12.65 8.01
C ASN A 197 13.29 -13.31 7.34
N HIS A 198 13.58 -14.22 6.43
CA HIS A 198 12.71 -15.34 6.11
C HIS A 198 12.37 -16.18 7.37
N THR A 199 11.59 -15.64 8.33
CA THR A 199 11.22 -16.37 9.54
C THR A 199 10.13 -17.37 9.20
N VAL A 200 10.32 -18.59 9.68
CA VAL A 200 9.34 -19.67 9.54
C VAL A 200 7.96 -19.26 10.09
N LEU A 201 7.91 -18.38 11.10
CA LEU A 201 6.67 -17.91 11.72
C LEU A 201 5.85 -16.98 10.83
N GLY A 202 6.47 -16.00 10.16
CA GLY A 202 5.76 -15.12 9.23
C GLY A 202 5.19 -15.90 8.04
N LYS A 203 6.01 -16.79 7.47
CA LYS A 203 5.55 -17.68 6.38
C LYS A 203 4.46 -18.65 6.85
N ALA A 204 4.52 -19.15 8.08
CA ALA A 204 3.47 -19.99 8.67
C ALA A 204 2.13 -19.25 8.81
N ALA A 205 2.15 -17.99 9.24
CA ALA A 205 0.95 -17.17 9.33
C ALA A 205 0.30 -16.98 7.96
N LEU A 206 1.10 -16.63 6.93
CA LEU A 206 0.62 -16.49 5.56
C LEU A 206 0.02 -17.78 5.01
N VAL A 207 0.69 -18.92 5.21
CA VAL A 207 0.20 -20.24 4.76
C VAL A 207 -1.09 -20.64 5.48
N SER A 208 -1.23 -20.31 6.77
CA SER A 208 -2.47 -20.56 7.52
C SER A 208 -3.64 -19.72 7.01
N GLU A 209 -3.40 -18.45 6.67
CA GLU A 209 -4.44 -17.57 6.16
C GLU A 209 -4.88 -17.97 4.75
N ALA A 210 -3.92 -18.20 3.85
CA ALA A 210 -4.18 -18.73 2.51
C ALA A 210 -4.98 -20.04 2.55
N LYS A 211 -4.68 -20.91 3.53
CA LYS A 211 -5.45 -22.14 3.74
C LYS A 211 -6.89 -21.87 4.14
N ASN A 212 -7.13 -20.94 5.07
CA ASN A 212 -8.49 -20.60 5.50
C ASN A 212 -9.31 -20.00 4.35
N GLN A 213 -8.72 -19.09 3.60
CA GLN A 213 -9.40 -18.42 2.49
C GLN A 213 -9.77 -19.40 1.37
N LEU A 214 -8.80 -20.17 0.87
CA LEU A 214 -9.07 -21.17 -0.17
C LEU A 214 -10.01 -22.29 0.31
N THR A 215 -10.02 -22.60 1.61
CA THR A 215 -11.00 -23.56 2.16
C THR A 215 -12.43 -23.00 2.07
N GLY A 216 -12.62 -21.71 2.33
CA GLY A 216 -13.90 -21.04 2.16
C GLY A 216 -14.37 -21.00 0.70
N GLU A 217 -13.45 -20.78 -0.23
CA GLU A 217 -13.75 -20.70 -1.67
C GLU A 217 -14.00 -22.07 -2.32
N LEU A 218 -13.21 -23.09 -1.95
CA LEU A 218 -13.26 -24.42 -2.56
C LEU A 218 -14.22 -25.39 -1.87
N ASP A 219 -14.73 -25.04 -0.68
CA ASP A 219 -15.50 -25.91 0.22
C ASP A 219 -14.77 -27.24 0.53
N ARG A 220 -13.43 -27.20 0.49
CA ARG A 220 -12.51 -28.30 0.81
C ARG A 220 -11.15 -27.74 1.18
N GLU A 221 -10.31 -28.53 1.86
CA GLU A 221 -8.92 -28.11 2.07
C GLU A 221 -8.18 -27.95 0.72
N PRO A 222 -7.41 -26.86 0.54
CA PRO A 222 -6.59 -26.65 -0.64
C PRO A 222 -5.39 -27.61 -0.65
N THR A 223 -4.96 -27.97 -1.85
CA THR A 223 -3.75 -28.77 -2.07
C THR A 223 -2.49 -27.93 -1.88
N VAL A 224 -1.34 -28.57 -1.64
CA VAL A 224 -0.03 -27.89 -1.54
C VAL A 224 0.25 -27.06 -2.78
N LYS A 225 -0.12 -27.56 -3.96
CA LYS A 225 0.05 -26.85 -5.22
C LYS A 225 -0.85 -25.61 -5.33
N GLU A 226 -2.10 -25.71 -4.92
CA GLU A 226 -3.03 -24.57 -4.89
C GLU A 226 -2.55 -23.50 -3.89
N LEU A 227 -2.03 -23.92 -2.73
CA LEU A 227 -1.42 -23.02 -1.75
C LEU A 227 -0.14 -22.38 -2.28
N ALA A 228 0.72 -23.12 -2.97
CA ALA A 228 1.94 -22.61 -3.60
C ALA A 228 1.62 -21.57 -4.68
N GLU A 229 0.61 -21.83 -5.51
CA GLU A 229 0.15 -20.90 -6.55
C GLU A 229 -0.45 -19.61 -5.98
N TYR A 230 -1.15 -19.73 -4.85
CA TYR A 230 -1.76 -18.62 -4.13
C TYR A 230 -0.73 -17.78 -3.34
N THR A 231 0.17 -18.44 -2.60
CA THR A 231 1.17 -17.77 -1.73
C THR A 231 2.46 -17.41 -2.46
N LYS A 232 2.61 -17.81 -3.74
CA LYS A 232 3.83 -17.71 -4.55
C LYS A 232 5.08 -18.35 -3.92
N MET A 233 4.88 -19.28 -2.98
CA MET A 233 5.95 -20.09 -2.37
C MET A 233 6.17 -21.36 -3.19
N ASP A 234 7.40 -21.88 -3.19
CA ASP A 234 7.64 -23.21 -3.77
C ASP A 234 7.05 -24.32 -2.89
N GLU A 235 6.66 -25.44 -3.52
CA GLU A 235 5.99 -26.54 -2.83
C GLU A 235 6.85 -27.16 -1.71
N GLU A 236 8.18 -27.14 -1.84
CA GLU A 236 9.12 -27.72 -0.87
C GLU A 236 9.20 -26.86 0.39
N GLU A 237 9.31 -25.53 0.22
CA GLU A 237 9.23 -24.54 1.29
C GLU A 237 7.87 -24.58 2.00
N LEU A 238 6.78 -24.61 1.25
CA LEU A 238 5.42 -24.65 1.79
C LEU A 238 5.19 -25.92 2.62
N GLN A 239 5.72 -27.05 2.17
CA GLN A 239 5.63 -28.31 2.89
C GLN A 239 6.42 -28.28 4.21
N GLY A 240 7.61 -27.67 4.22
CA GLY A 240 8.38 -27.44 5.45
C GLY A 240 7.62 -26.59 6.47
N ILE A 241 6.92 -25.55 6.02
CA ILE A 241 6.11 -24.68 6.88
C ILE A 241 4.89 -25.43 7.43
N LEU A 242 4.18 -26.19 6.60
CA LEU A 242 3.01 -26.97 7.01
C LEU A 242 3.36 -28.03 8.07
N GLU A 243 4.54 -28.63 8.00
CA GLU A 243 5.04 -29.56 9.01
C GLU A 243 5.30 -28.86 10.36
N LEU A 244 5.85 -27.65 10.32
CA LEU A 244 6.14 -26.85 11.52
C LEU A 244 4.86 -26.41 12.23
N VAL A 245 3.85 -25.97 11.48
CA VAL A 245 2.51 -25.60 12.00
C VAL A 245 1.79 -26.80 12.62
N ARG A 246 1.91 -27.99 12.03
CA ARG A 246 1.35 -29.22 12.62
C ARG A 246 2.08 -29.65 13.89
N GLY A 247 3.37 -29.37 14.01
CA GLY A 247 4.19 -29.72 15.16
C GLY A 247 3.94 -28.87 16.41
N THR A 248 3.48 -27.63 16.27
CA THR A 248 3.22 -26.71 17.39
C THR A 248 1.89 -26.95 18.11
N SER A 249 0.92 -27.62 17.49
CA SER A 249 -0.40 -27.91 18.09
C SER A 249 -0.43 -29.11 19.04
N GLY A 250 0.75 -29.61 19.48
CA GLY A 250 0.90 -30.89 20.18
C GLY A 250 1.71 -30.88 21.48
N LYS A 251 1.89 -29.74 22.16
CA LYS A 251 2.52 -29.69 23.50
C LYS A 251 1.74 -28.82 24.47
#